data_AF-A0A3P3T9Q0-F1
#
_entry.id   AF-A0A3P3T9Q0-F1
#
_cell.length_a   1.000
_cell.length_b   1.000
_cell.length_c   1.000
_cell.angle_alpha   90.00
_cell.angle_beta   90.00
_cell.angle_gamma   90.00
#
_symmetry.space_group_name_H-M   'P 1'
#
loop_
_entity.id
_entity.type
_entity.pdbx_description
1 polymer ?
#
loop_
_entity_poly.entity_id
_entity_poly.type
_entity_poly.pdbx_seq_one_letter_code
_entity_poly.pdbx_strand_id
1 'polypeptide(L)'
;MELNFGLAIIFCILIAVNVVSLVLLKIMDLRPYFIETALISGCLAFCAAAYFTGIAYFLLGILLYGFRLTSVDNILKVVVLFGGLLLGYLTGNNFYTYTSALVLTIFTIIRVVEAIIEITLWQPENEEVVEA
;
A
#
# COMPACT_ATOMS: atom_id res chain seq x y z
N MET A 1 10.79 14.74 -16.76
CA MET A 1 11.61 14.45 -15.56
C MET A 1 10.95 14.99 -14.30
N GLU A 2 10.50 16.25 -14.29
CA GLU A 2 9.79 16.86 -13.14
C GLU A 2 8.51 16.12 -12.72
N LEU A 3 7.72 15.65 -13.68
CA LEU A 3 6.48 14.91 -13.39
C LEU A 3 6.73 13.57 -12.66
N ASN A 4 7.68 12.79 -13.14
CA ASN A 4 8.06 11.52 -12.52
C ASN A 4 8.58 11.73 -11.10
N PHE A 5 9.29 12.84 -10.89
CA PHE A 5 9.78 13.23 -9.57
C PHE A 5 8.63 13.60 -8.62
N GLY A 6 7.62 14.35 -9.09
CA GLY A 6 6.43 14.65 -8.29
C GLY A 6 5.64 13.41 -7.87
N LEU A 7 5.45 12.46 -8.78
CA LEU A 7 4.78 11.18 -8.49
C LEU A 7 5.59 10.32 -7.51
N ALA A 8 6.91 10.26 -7.68
CA ALA A 8 7.79 9.56 -6.76
C ALA A 8 7.71 10.14 -5.34
N ILE A 9 7.67 11.46 -5.20
CA ILE A 9 7.47 12.11 -3.89
C ILE A 9 6.15 11.68 -3.25
N ILE A 10 5.04 11.69 -4.03
CA ILE A 10 3.74 11.25 -3.53
C ILE A 10 3.82 9.80 -3.01
N PHE A 11 4.41 8.89 -3.79
CA PHE A 11 4.57 7.50 -3.34
C PHE A 11 5.47 7.39 -2.10
N CYS A 12 6.56 8.16 -2.01
CA CYS A 12 7.40 8.21 -0.82
C CYS A 12 6.63 8.66 0.43
N ILE A 13 5.75 9.66 0.31
CA ILE A 13 4.88 10.11 1.40
C ILE A 13 3.92 8.98 1.81
N LEU A 14 3.28 8.32 0.84
CA LEU A 14 2.36 7.20 1.12
C LEU A 14 3.08 6.01 1.78
N ILE A 15 4.33 5.73 1.39
CA ILE A 15 5.16 4.71 2.05
C ILE A 15 5.43 5.12 3.50
N ALA A 16 5.86 6.35 3.74
CA ALA A 16 6.14 6.84 5.10
C ALA A 16 4.91 6.71 6.01
N VAL A 17 3.72 7.07 5.51
CA VAL A 17 2.46 6.92 6.25
C VAL A 17 2.17 5.45 6.56
N ASN A 18 2.27 4.55 5.57
CA ASN A 18 2.04 3.13 5.80
C ASN A 18 3.06 2.50 6.77
N VAL A 19 4.32 2.97 6.77
CA VAL A 19 5.34 2.50 7.71
C VAL A 19 4.97 2.86 9.15
N VAL A 20 4.40 4.05 9.39
CA VAL A 20 3.88 4.41 10.72
C VAL A 20 2.77 3.45 11.14
N SER A 21 1.82 3.16 10.25
CA SER A 21 0.77 2.17 10.51
C SER A 21 1.33 0.77 10.80
N LEU A 22 2.39 0.34 10.10
CA LEU A 22 3.04 -0.95 10.36
C LEU A 22 3.66 -1.05 11.76
N VAL A 23 4.29 0.03 12.23
CA VAL A 23 4.87 0.07 13.58
C VAL A 23 3.77 -0.08 14.62
N LEU A 24 2.65 0.63 14.46
CA LEU A 24 1.51 0.56 15.38
C LEU A 24 0.85 -0.83 15.36
N LEU A 25 0.59 -1.38 14.17
CA LEU A 25 -0.03 -2.71 14.01
C LEU A 25 0.86 -3.82 14.57
N LYS A 26 2.19 -3.69 14.50
CA LYS A 26 3.14 -4.64 15.09
C LYS A 26 3.08 -4.65 16.61
N ILE A 27 2.89 -3.49 17.25
CA ILE A 27 2.80 -3.39 18.72
C ILE A 27 1.53 -4.07 19.24
N MET A 28 0.48 -4.09 18.43
CA MET A 28 -0.86 -4.59 18.82
C MET A 28 -1.13 -6.02 18.40
N ASP A 29 -0.12 -6.72 17.87
CA ASP A 29 -0.18 -8.10 17.37
C ASP A 29 -1.29 -8.37 16.33
N LEU A 30 -1.74 -7.33 15.62
CA LEU A 30 -2.72 -7.40 14.53
C LEU A 30 -2.09 -7.93 13.23
N ARG A 31 -1.64 -9.20 13.26
CA ARG A 31 -0.93 -9.88 12.17
C ARG A 31 -1.55 -9.77 10.77
N PRO A 32 -2.86 -10.01 10.55
CA PRO A 32 -3.42 -9.97 9.20
C PRO A 32 -3.34 -8.56 8.58
N TYR A 33 -3.61 -7.53 9.37
CA TYR A 33 -3.52 -6.13 8.95
C TYR A 33 -2.08 -5.69 8.73
N PHE A 34 -1.16 -6.09 9.61
CA PHE A 34 0.27 -5.85 9.43
C PHE A 34 0.76 -6.42 8.09
N ILE A 35 0.37 -7.65 7.79
CA ILE A 35 0.72 -8.36 6.57
C ILE A 35 0.23 -7.62 5.32
N GLU A 36 -1.01 -7.16 5.32
CA GLU A 36 -1.60 -6.49 4.17
C GLU A 36 -0.99 -5.09 3.95
N THR A 37 -0.84 -4.32 5.03
CA THR A 37 -0.18 -3.01 5.00
C THR A 37 1.27 -3.12 4.53
N ALA A 38 1.98 -4.20 4.89
CA ALA A 38 3.36 -4.42 4.46
C ALA A 38 3.46 -4.69 2.96
N LEU A 39 2.52 -5.43 2.39
CA LEU A 39 2.46 -5.69 0.95
C LEU A 39 2.14 -4.43 0.15
N ILE A 40 1.18 -3.63 0.62
CA ILE A 40 0.83 -2.35 -0.01
C ILE A 40 2.05 -1.43 0.00
N SER A 41 2.73 -1.33 1.15
CA SER A 41 3.95 -0.54 1.30
C SER A 41 5.06 -0.98 0.33
N GLY A 42 5.26 -2.30 0.21
CA GLY A 42 6.19 -2.86 -0.77
C GLY A 42 5.83 -2.47 -2.19
N CYS A 43 4.55 -2.57 -2.57
CA CYS A 43 4.10 -2.23 -3.92
C CYS A 43 4.24 -0.75 -4.24
N LEU A 44 3.95 0.13 -3.28
CA LEU A 44 4.21 1.56 -3.42
C LEU A 44 5.70 1.84 -3.60
N ALA A 45 6.58 1.12 -2.89
CA ALA A 45 8.03 1.24 -3.06
C ALA A 45 8.49 0.80 -4.45
N PHE A 46 7.94 -0.29 -4.99
CA PHE A 46 8.20 -0.71 -6.37
C PHE A 46 7.66 0.27 -7.41
N CYS A 47 6.49 0.88 -7.18
CA CYS A 47 5.96 1.93 -8.03
C CYS A 47 6.87 3.16 -8.03
N ALA A 48 7.32 3.61 -6.86
CA ALA A 48 8.25 4.72 -6.73
C ALA A 48 9.57 4.43 -7.46
N ALA A 49 10.13 3.23 -7.28
CA ALA A 49 11.35 2.80 -7.96
C ALA A 49 11.16 2.79 -9.49
N ALA A 50 10.03 2.28 -9.99
CA ALA A 50 9.76 2.15 -11.41
C ALA A 50 9.76 3.49 -12.17
N TYR A 51 9.43 4.60 -11.51
CA TYR A 51 9.54 5.94 -12.11
C TYR A 51 10.99 6.41 -12.35
N PHE A 52 11.97 5.78 -11.69
CA PHE A 52 13.40 6.06 -11.86
C PHE A 52 14.13 4.97 -12.65
N THR A 53 13.71 3.71 -12.52
CA THR A 53 14.46 2.55 -13.04
C THR A 53 13.75 1.81 -14.18
N GLY A 54 12.48 2.10 -14.43
CA GLY A 54 11.69 1.56 -15.55
C GLY A 54 10.68 0.46 -15.18
N ILE A 55 9.93 0.01 -16.19
CA ILE A 55 8.74 -0.86 -16.09
C ILE A 55 8.95 -2.20 -15.38
N ALA A 56 10.18 -2.72 -15.35
CA ALA A 56 10.49 -4.00 -14.69
C ALA A 56 10.13 -3.99 -13.19
N TYR A 57 10.28 -2.85 -12.53
CA TYR A 57 9.93 -2.71 -11.11
C TYR A 57 8.42 -2.65 -10.88
N PHE A 58 7.63 -2.15 -11.84
CA PHE A 58 6.16 -2.25 -11.79
C PHE A 58 5.69 -3.70 -11.80
N LEU A 59 6.26 -4.52 -12.70
CA LEU A 59 5.94 -5.94 -12.79
C LEU A 59 6.33 -6.69 -11.51
N LEU A 60 7.46 -6.33 -10.90
CA LEU A 60 7.92 -6.92 -9.65
C LEU A 60 6.98 -6.60 -8.47
N GLY A 61 6.47 -5.37 -8.40
CA GLY A 61 5.45 -4.98 -7.42
C GLY A 61 4.13 -5.74 -7.60
N ILE A 62 3.65 -5.83 -8.85
CA ILE A 62 2.43 -6.60 -9.19
C ILE A 62 2.60 -8.08 -8.84
N LEU A 63 3.77 -8.68 -9.11
CA LEU A 63 4.08 -10.07 -8.77
C LEU A 63 4.15 -10.30 -7.26
N LEU A 64 4.77 -9.38 -6.50
CA LEU A 64 4.88 -9.48 -5.04
C LEU A 64 3.52 -9.43 -4.34
N TYR A 65 2.63 -8.54 -4.79
CA TYR A 65 1.25 -8.54 -4.29
C TYR A 65 0.48 -9.76 -4.79
N GLY A 66 0.71 -10.13 -6.06
CA GLY A 66 0.13 -11.27 -6.76
C GLY A 66 0.34 -12.61 -6.06
N PHE A 67 1.54 -12.85 -5.55
CA PHE A 67 1.92 -14.13 -4.95
C PHE A 67 1.20 -14.43 -3.63
N ARG A 68 0.61 -13.42 -2.99
CA ARG A 68 -0.14 -13.59 -1.73
C ARG A 68 -1.66 -13.64 -1.94
N LEU A 69 -2.13 -13.66 -3.18
CA LEU A 69 -3.55 -13.69 -3.53
C LEU A 69 -4.14 -15.08 -3.30
N THR A 70 -4.81 -15.27 -2.18
CA THR A 70 -5.68 -16.43 -1.92
C THR A 70 -7.16 -16.12 -2.16
N SER A 71 -7.54 -14.88 -2.45
CA SER A 71 -8.93 -14.46 -2.71
C SER A 71 -9.08 -13.57 -3.95
N VAL A 72 -10.23 -13.66 -4.62
CA VAL A 72 -10.57 -12.92 -5.85
C VAL A 72 -10.60 -11.41 -5.61
N ASP A 73 -11.02 -10.97 -4.42
CA ASP A 73 -11.10 -9.55 -4.05
C ASP A 73 -9.73 -8.85 -4.10
N ASN A 74 -8.67 -9.57 -3.75
CA ASN A 74 -7.33 -9.00 -3.73
C ASN A 74 -6.72 -8.91 -5.16
N ILE A 75 -7.14 -9.76 -6.12
CA ILE A 75 -6.73 -9.66 -7.54
C ILE A 75 -7.33 -8.40 -8.16
N LEU A 76 -8.62 -8.15 -7.93
CA LEU A 76 -9.30 -6.98 -8.45
C LEU A 76 -8.65 -5.69 -7.92
N LYS A 77 -8.31 -5.67 -6.62
CA LYS A 77 -7.55 -4.57 -6.01
C LYS A 77 -6.22 -4.33 -6.74
N VAL A 78 -5.44 -5.36 -7.04
CA VAL A 78 -4.16 -5.18 -7.77
C VAL A 78 -4.36 -4.60 -9.16
N VAL A 79 -5.29 -5.14 -9.94
CA VAL A 79 -5.55 -4.69 -11.31
C VAL A 79 -6.05 -3.25 -11.33
N VAL A 80 -6.94 -2.89 -10.40
CA VAL A 80 -7.50 -1.53 -10.28
C VAL A 80 -6.45 -0.54 -9.75
N LEU A 81 -5.66 -0.93 -8.75
CA LEU A 81 -4.70 -0.04 -8.09
C LEU A 81 -3.44 0.20 -8.94
N PHE A 82 -2.96 -0.80 -9.69
CA PHE A 82 -1.69 -0.72 -10.40
C PHE A 82 -1.83 -0.74 -11.93
N GLY A 83 -2.97 -1.18 -12.48
CA GLY A 83 -3.18 -1.27 -13.93
C GLY A 83 -3.14 0.08 -14.63
N GLY A 84 -3.69 1.13 -14.01
CA GLY A 84 -3.67 2.46 -14.62
C GLY A 84 -2.29 3.15 -14.55
N LEU A 85 -1.41 2.78 -13.59
CA LEU A 85 -0.01 3.23 -13.59
C LEU A 85 0.76 2.58 -14.75
N LEU A 86 0.53 1.28 -15.01
CA LEU A 86 1.13 0.57 -16.13
C LEU A 86 0.65 1.13 -17.47
N LEU A 87 -0.66 1.36 -17.62
CA LEU A 87 -1.24 1.97 -18.82
C LEU A 87 -0.74 3.39 -19.04
N GLY A 88 -0.69 4.21 -17.99
CA GLY A 88 -0.15 5.57 -18.05
C GLY A 88 1.32 5.60 -18.46
N TYR A 89 2.13 4.67 -17.93
CA TYR A 89 3.53 4.53 -18.32
C TYR A 89 3.70 4.10 -19.78
N LEU A 90 2.95 3.07 -20.24
CA LEU A 90 3.07 2.53 -21.60
C LEU A 90 2.54 3.49 -22.68
N THR A 91 1.46 4.21 -22.38
CA THR A 91 0.82 5.13 -23.34
C THR A 91 1.42 6.54 -23.30
N GLY A 92 2.23 6.85 -22.28
CA GLY A 92 2.70 8.21 -22.00
C GLY A 92 1.56 9.17 -21.62
N ASN A 93 0.37 8.66 -21.32
CA ASN A 93 -0.78 9.48 -20.97
C ASN A 93 -0.85 9.73 -19.45
N ASN A 94 -0.61 10.98 -19.09
CA ASN A 94 -0.59 11.43 -17.70
C ASN A 94 -1.95 11.29 -17.00
N PHE A 95 -3.07 11.28 -17.73
CA PHE A 95 -4.40 11.11 -17.14
C PHE A 95 -4.50 9.80 -16.36
N TYR A 96 -4.15 8.67 -16.99
CA TYR A 96 -4.23 7.36 -16.34
C TYR A 96 -3.29 7.26 -15.13
N THR A 97 -2.09 7.84 -15.26
CA THR A 97 -1.12 7.90 -14.18
C THR A 97 -1.65 8.67 -12.98
N TYR A 98 -2.20 9.87 -13.19
CA TYR A 98 -2.75 10.69 -12.12
C TYR A 98 -3.98 10.07 -11.48
N THR A 99 -4.90 9.53 -12.28
CA THR A 99 -6.08 8.85 -11.76
C THR A 99 -5.68 7.67 -10.88
N SER A 100 -4.67 6.90 -11.27
CA SER A 100 -4.20 5.75 -10.49
C SER A 100 -3.49 6.18 -9.21
N ALA A 101 -2.64 7.21 -9.28
CA ALA A 101 -2.00 7.79 -8.10
C ALA A 101 -3.04 8.34 -7.11
N LEU A 102 -4.11 8.98 -7.60
CA LEU A 102 -5.22 9.47 -6.80
C LEU A 102 -5.98 8.31 -6.12
N VAL A 103 -6.32 7.26 -6.87
CA VAL A 103 -6.99 6.07 -6.33
C VAL A 103 -6.13 5.38 -5.27
N LEU A 104 -4.82 5.24 -5.51
CA LEU A 104 -3.85 4.71 -4.54
C LEU A 104 -3.77 5.56 -3.27
N THR A 105 -3.82 6.89 -3.42
CA THR A 105 -3.82 7.83 -2.30
C THR A 105 -5.07 7.67 -1.46
N ILE A 106 -6.26 7.66 -2.09
CA ILE A 106 -7.54 7.47 -1.41
C ILE A 106 -7.58 6.11 -0.70
N PHE A 107 -7.15 5.04 -1.40
CA PHE A 107 -7.09 3.71 -0.82
C PHE A 107 -6.17 3.67 0.40
N THR A 108 -4.97 4.25 0.31
CA THR A 108 -4.05 4.33 1.44
C THR A 108 -4.66 5.09 2.62
N ILE A 109 -5.34 6.21 2.38
CA ILE A 109 -6.03 6.97 3.43
C ILE A 109 -7.10 6.13 4.11
N ILE A 110 -7.96 5.44 3.34
CA ILE A 110 -9.00 4.56 3.89
C ILE A 110 -8.36 3.48 4.77
N ARG A 111 -7.28 2.84 4.32
CA ARG A 111 -6.60 1.78 5.08
C ARG A 111 -5.96 2.31 6.36
N VAL A 112 -5.40 3.51 6.33
CA VAL A 112 -4.88 4.18 7.54
C VAL A 112 -6.01 4.45 8.52
N VAL A 113 -7.17 4.92 8.03
CA VAL A 113 -8.35 5.15 8.88
C VAL A 113 -8.89 3.84 9.46
N GLU A 114 -9.01 2.78 8.67
CA GLU A 114 -9.39 1.44 9.15
C GLU A 114 -8.43 0.95 10.23
N ALA A 115 -7.12 1.06 10.00
CA ALA A 115 -6.12 0.70 10.99
C ALA A 115 -6.26 1.53 12.27
N ILE A 116 -6.48 2.85 12.18
CA ILE A 116 -6.72 3.69 13.36
C ILE A 116 -7.99 3.26 14.10
N ILE A 117 -9.09 2.99 13.40
CA ILE A 117 -10.33 2.53 14.02
C ILE A 117 -10.09 1.21 14.76
N GLU A 118 -9.43 0.25 14.12
CA GLU A 118 -9.10 -1.03 14.75
C GLU A 118 -8.18 -0.86 15.96
N ILE A 119 -7.21 0.06 15.88
CA ILE A 119 -6.38 0.43 17.02
C ILE A 119 -7.23 0.98 18.17
N THR A 120 -8.18 1.87 17.89
CA THR A 120 -9.04 2.46 18.94
C THR A 120 -10.03 1.47 19.54
N LEU A 121 -10.45 0.47 18.76
CA LEU A 121 -11.37 -0.58 19.21
C LEU A 121 -10.63 -1.78 19.84
N TRP A 122 -9.31 -1.85 19.69
CA TRP A 122 -8.50 -2.89 20.30
C TRP A 122 -8.58 -2.75 21.82
N GLN A 123 -9.23 -3.72 22.44
CA GLN A 123 -9.13 -3.95 23.87
C GLN A 123 -7.99 -4.95 24.06
N PRO A 124 -6.96 -4.65 24.87
CA PRO A 124 -6.01 -5.67 25.26
C PRO A 124 -6.82 -6.81 25.88
N GLU A 125 -6.72 -8.02 25.31
CA GLU A 125 -7.18 -9.22 26.00
C GLU A 125 -6.51 -9.22 27.36
N ASN A 126 -7.35 -9.14 28.40
CA ASN A 126 -7.05 -9.27 29.82
C ASN A 126 -5.59 -9.66 30.09
N GLU A 127 -4.79 -8.71 30.59
CA GLU A 127 -3.76 -9.09 31.55
C GLU A 127 -4.49 -9.98 32.57
N GLU A 128 -4.20 -11.28 32.53
CA GLU A 128 -4.61 -12.19 33.59
C GLU A 128 -4.16 -11.51 34.88
N VAL A 129 -5.13 -11.01 35.65
CA VAL A 129 -4.92 -10.63 37.04
C VAL A 129 -4.57 -11.94 37.72
N VAL A 130 -3.28 -12.26 37.75
CA VAL A 130 -2.72 -13.24 38.67
C VAL A 130 -2.83 -12.58 40.04
N GLU A 131 -4.01 -12.67 40.64
CA GLU A 131 -4.16 -12.52 42.08
C GLU A 131 -3.30 -13.62 42.72
N ALA A 132 -2.21 -13.20 43.35
CA ALA A 132 -1.38 -14.01 44.24
C ALA A 132 -1.50 -13.48 45.67
#